data_AF-A0A433DFP0-F1
#
_entry.id   AF-A0A433DFP0-F1
#
_cell.length_a   1.000
_cell.length_b   1.000
_cell.length_c   1.000
_cell.angle_alpha   90.00
_cell.angle_beta   90.00
_cell.angle_gamma   90.00
#
_symmetry.space_group_name_H-M   'P 1'
#
loop_
_entity.id
_entity.type
_entity.pdbx_description
1 polymer ?
#
loop_
_entity_poly.entity_id
_entity_poly.type
_entity_poly.pdbx_seq_one_letter_code
_entity_poly.pdbx_strand_id
1 'polypeptide(L)'
;MSARLPYNLTREREARERQQELSDLIAARQIQDAWNREAESAKRKLEEQDRILALELTINQMDADSLNRMQNSITEGCPICLERHNTLKAIILCGHIMCDYCFEGYCKKFVKNEQIQCPVCRQLILLSDAIPTNIILEYHNSNK
;
A
#
# COMPACT_ATOMS: atom_id res chain seq x y z
N MET A 1 -12.76 -56.49 -47.47
CA MET A 1 -12.15 -55.18 -47.16
C MET A 1 -13.12 -54.36 -46.30
N SER A 2 -13.07 -54.45 -44.96
CA SER A 2 -13.98 -53.65 -44.10
C SER A 2 -13.45 -53.49 -42.66
N ALA A 3 -12.20 -53.07 -42.51
CA ALA A 3 -11.58 -52.83 -41.19
C ALA A 3 -11.28 -51.34 -40.90
N ARG A 4 -11.38 -50.45 -41.89
CA ARG A 4 -11.01 -49.03 -41.75
C ARG A 4 -12.04 -48.16 -41.00
N LEU A 5 -13.32 -48.49 -41.10
CA LEU A 5 -14.41 -47.74 -40.45
C LEU A 5 -14.34 -47.76 -38.92
N PRO A 6 -14.19 -48.91 -38.23
CA PRO A 6 -14.13 -48.94 -36.77
C PRO A 6 -12.85 -48.28 -36.20
N TYR A 7 -11.72 -48.36 -36.90
CA TYR A 7 -10.46 -47.71 -36.49
C TYR A 7 -10.52 -46.17 -36.53
N ASN A 8 -11.26 -45.61 -37.50
CA ASN A 8 -11.43 -44.16 -37.60
C ASN A 8 -12.36 -43.63 -36.50
N LEU A 9 -13.43 -44.37 -36.15
CA LEU A 9 -14.35 -44.01 -35.08
C LEU A 9 -13.67 -44.02 -33.70
N THR A 10 -12.78 -44.97 -33.42
CA THR A 10 -12.00 -44.97 -32.17
C THR A 10 -11.04 -43.80 -32.09
N ARG A 11 -10.34 -43.46 -33.18
CA ARG A 11 -9.47 -42.26 -33.24
C ARG A 11 -10.22 -40.96 -33.02
N GLU A 12 -11.41 -40.82 -33.59
CA GLU A 12 -12.25 -39.62 -33.40
C GLU A 12 -12.74 -39.50 -31.96
N ARG A 13 -13.10 -40.61 -31.31
CA ARG A 13 -13.47 -40.61 -29.88
C ARG A 13 -12.28 -40.21 -29.01
N GLU A 14 -11.11 -40.81 -29.21
CA GLU A 14 -9.89 -40.44 -28.48
C GLU A 14 -9.49 -38.97 -28.68
N ALA A 15 -9.67 -38.42 -29.88
CA ALA A 15 -9.38 -37.02 -30.15
C ALA A 15 -10.34 -36.08 -29.38
N ARG A 16 -11.62 -36.44 -29.28
CA ARG A 16 -12.60 -35.68 -28.48
C ARG A 16 -12.30 -35.78 -26.99
N GLU A 17 -11.91 -36.96 -26.50
CA GLU A 17 -11.51 -37.17 -25.10
C GLU A 17 -10.30 -36.29 -24.76
N ARG A 18 -9.24 -36.28 -25.59
CA ARG A 18 -8.08 -35.39 -25.39
C ARG A 18 -8.45 -33.91 -25.46
N GLN A 19 -9.39 -33.54 -26.34
CA GLN A 19 -9.86 -32.17 -26.44
C GLN A 19 -10.66 -31.76 -25.20
N GLN A 20 -11.47 -32.67 -24.65
CA GLN A 20 -12.20 -32.47 -23.41
C GLN A 20 -11.22 -32.35 -22.22
N GLU A 21 -10.25 -33.26 -22.10
CA GLU A 21 -9.21 -33.20 -21.07
C GLU A 21 -8.43 -31.87 -21.12
N LEU A 22 -8.05 -31.42 -22.31
CA LEU A 22 -7.37 -30.14 -22.48
C LEU A 22 -8.27 -28.97 -22.04
N SER A 23 -9.55 -29.01 -22.40
CA SER A 23 -10.53 -28.01 -21.96
C SER A 23 -10.69 -27.97 -20.45
N ASP A 24 -10.77 -29.15 -19.81
CA ASP A 24 -10.90 -29.29 -18.36
C ASP A 24 -9.66 -28.76 -17.63
N LEU A 25 -8.46 -29.05 -18.16
CA LEU A 25 -7.20 -28.51 -17.63
C LEU A 25 -7.12 -26.98 -17.76
N ILE A 26 -7.59 -26.41 -18.88
CA ILE A 26 -7.66 -24.96 -19.06
C ILE A 26 -8.63 -24.34 -18.06
N ALA A 27 -9.81 -24.94 -17.87
CA ALA A 27 -10.80 -24.47 -16.91
C ALA A 27 -10.26 -24.53 -15.47
N ALA A 28 -9.59 -25.62 -15.08
CA ALA A 28 -8.97 -25.75 -13.77
C ALA A 28 -7.89 -24.66 -13.54
N ARG A 29 -7.07 -24.36 -14.55
CA ARG A 29 -6.09 -23.28 -14.48
C ARG A 29 -6.74 -21.91 -14.32
N GLN A 30 -7.82 -21.64 -15.06
CA GLN A 30 -8.55 -20.37 -14.94
C GLN A 30 -9.15 -20.17 -13.54
N ILE A 31 -9.67 -21.24 -12.93
CA ILE A 31 -10.18 -21.22 -11.55
C ILE A 31 -9.04 -20.92 -10.57
N GLN A 32 -7.90 -21.60 -10.71
CA GLN A 32 -6.74 -21.36 -9.85
C GLN A 32 -6.23 -19.91 -9.96
N ASP A 33 -6.16 -19.37 -11.17
CA ASP A 33 -5.76 -17.99 -11.40
C ASP A 33 -6.76 -16.99 -10.79
N ALA A 34 -8.06 -17.30 -10.80
CA ALA A 34 -9.08 -16.49 -10.14
C ALA A 34 -8.89 -16.49 -8.61
N TRP A 35 -8.70 -17.66 -8.00
CA TRP A 35 -8.41 -17.76 -6.57
C TRP A 35 -7.14 -17.03 -6.16
N ASN A 36 -6.08 -17.13 -6.96
CA ASN A 36 -4.83 -16.40 -6.71
C ASN A 36 -5.07 -14.88 -6.70
N ARG A 37 -5.84 -14.36 -7.68
CA ARG A 37 -6.19 -12.93 -7.73
C ARG A 37 -7.03 -12.47 -6.54
N GLU A 38 -7.98 -13.30 -6.10
CA GLU A 38 -8.79 -13.02 -4.92
C GLU A 38 -7.94 -12.99 -3.64
N ALA A 39 -7.03 -13.96 -3.48
CA ALA A 39 -6.09 -14.01 -2.37
C ALA A 39 -5.16 -12.78 -2.33
N GLU A 40 -4.62 -12.36 -3.47
CA GLU A 40 -3.83 -11.13 -3.58
C GLU A 40 -4.65 -9.88 -3.24
N SER A 41 -5.91 -9.82 -3.69
CA SER A 41 -6.82 -8.72 -3.36
C SER A 41 -7.12 -8.64 -1.86
N ALA A 42 -7.38 -9.79 -1.23
CA ALA A 42 -7.59 -9.88 0.21
C ALA A 42 -6.32 -9.47 1.00
N LYS A 43 -5.15 -9.92 0.56
CA LYS A 43 -3.86 -9.52 1.14
C LYS A 43 -3.65 -8.01 1.09
N ARG A 44 -3.88 -7.38 -0.08
CA ARG A 44 -3.79 -5.92 -0.22
C ARG A 44 -4.73 -5.17 0.73
N LYS A 45 -5.96 -5.67 0.92
CA LYS A 45 -6.91 -5.06 1.86
C LYS A 45 -6.46 -5.18 3.31
N LEU A 46 -5.87 -6.32 3.69
CA LEU A 46 -5.34 -6.51 5.04
C LEU A 46 -4.15 -5.59 5.30
N GLU A 47 -3.20 -5.51 4.35
CA GLU A 47 -2.06 -4.58 4.44
C GLU A 47 -2.51 -3.12 4.57
N GLU A 48 -3.61 -2.74 3.90
CA GLU A 48 -4.21 -1.42 4.02
C GLU A 48 -4.86 -1.19 5.40
N GLN A 49 -5.60 -2.18 5.91
CA GLN A 49 -6.18 -2.11 7.25
C GLN A 49 -5.11 -2.00 8.34
N ASP A 50 -4.01 -2.76 8.23
CA ASP A 50 -2.90 -2.67 9.16
C ASP A 50 -2.24 -1.29 9.14
N ARG A 51 -2.14 -0.64 7.97
CA ARG A 51 -1.63 0.75 7.85
C ARG A 51 -2.55 1.76 8.53
N ILE A 52 -3.87 1.64 8.33
CA ILE A 52 -4.86 2.51 8.98
C ILE A 52 -4.83 2.32 10.49
N LEU A 53 -4.72 1.08 10.97
CA LEU A 53 -4.63 0.79 12.40
C LEU A 53 -3.36 1.38 13.02
N ALA A 54 -2.21 1.23 12.35
CA ALA A 54 -0.94 1.83 12.79
C ALA A 54 -1.03 3.37 12.87
N LEU A 55 -1.71 3.99 11.90
CA LEU A 55 -1.98 5.43 11.91
C LEU A 55 -2.82 5.83 13.14
N GLU A 56 -3.94 5.15 13.37
CA GLU A 56 -4.86 5.46 14.46
C GLU A 56 -4.18 5.33 15.83
N LEU A 57 -3.37 4.28 16.01
CA LEU A 57 -2.54 4.12 17.21
C LEU A 57 -1.54 5.27 17.37
N THR A 58 -0.91 5.71 16.29
CA THR A 58 0.05 6.82 16.32
C THR A 58 -0.63 8.14 16.66
N ILE A 59 -1.80 8.43 16.06
CA ILE A 59 -2.60 9.63 16.37
C ILE A 59 -3.04 9.64 17.82
N ASN A 60 -3.51 8.51 18.35
CA ASN A 60 -3.95 8.38 19.74
C ASN A 60 -2.80 8.57 20.75
N GLN A 61 -1.54 8.41 20.32
CA GLN A 61 -0.35 8.68 21.13
C GLN A 61 0.12 10.14 21.03
N MET A 62 -0.40 10.94 20.10
CA MET A 62 -0.04 12.36 19.98
C MET A 62 -0.71 13.18 21.09
N ASP A 63 0.05 14.08 21.71
CA ASP A 63 -0.51 15.03 22.66
C ASP A 63 -1.34 16.13 21.94
N ALA A 64 -2.21 16.80 22.69
CA ALA A 64 -3.05 17.88 22.16
C ALA A 64 -2.21 19.02 21.55
N ASP A 65 -1.01 19.24 22.07
CA ASP A 65 -0.09 20.25 21.56
C ASP A 65 0.46 19.89 20.18
N SER A 66 0.75 18.61 19.92
CA SER A 66 1.21 18.10 18.62
C SER A 66 0.11 18.16 17.57
N LEU A 67 -1.13 17.89 17.95
CA LEU A 67 -2.30 18.08 17.07
C LEU A 67 -2.48 19.55 16.68
N ASN A 68 -2.33 20.48 17.63
CA ASN A 68 -2.38 21.92 17.33
C ASN A 68 -1.23 22.37 16.42
N ARG A 69 0.00 21.91 16.68
CA ARG A 69 1.17 22.18 15.81
C ARG A 69 0.95 21.68 14.38
N MET A 70 0.30 20.52 14.22
CA MET A 70 -0.02 19.94 12.93
C MET A 70 -1.00 20.81 12.15
N GLN A 71 -2.10 21.24 12.78
CA GLN A 71 -3.08 22.13 12.13
C GLN A 71 -2.46 23.45 11.66
N ASN A 72 -1.58 24.05 12.47
CA ASN A 72 -0.88 25.27 12.09
C ASN A 72 0.15 25.03 10.97
N SER A 73 0.90 23.93 11.02
CA SER A 73 1.89 23.61 9.99
C SER A 73 1.23 23.29 8.62
N ILE A 74 -0.04 22.90 8.60
CA ILE A 74 -0.82 22.73 7.35
C ILE A 74 -1.01 24.08 6.64
N THR A 75 -1.20 25.18 7.37
CA THR A 75 -1.48 26.50 6.78
C THR A 75 -0.20 27.28 6.43
N GLU A 76 0.89 27.07 7.16
CA GLU A 76 2.12 27.86 7.05
C GLU A 76 3.04 27.44 5.88
N GLY A 77 3.02 26.16 5.46
CA GLY A 77 3.89 25.66 4.38
C GLY A 77 5.01 24.75 4.89
N CYS A 78 5.89 24.27 4.01
CA CYS A 78 7.01 23.42 4.41
C CYS A 78 8.12 24.25 5.07
N PRO A 79 8.63 23.91 6.26
CA PRO A 79 9.66 24.70 6.95
C PRO A 79 11.06 24.58 6.34
N ILE A 80 11.29 23.66 5.40
CA ILE A 80 12.59 23.53 4.70
C ILE A 80 12.61 24.36 3.42
N CYS A 81 11.66 24.14 2.51
CA CYS A 81 11.63 24.83 1.21
C CYS A 81 10.76 26.10 1.22
N LEU A 82 9.98 26.34 2.28
CA LEU A 82 9.07 27.48 2.43
C LEU A 82 7.93 27.52 1.40
N GLU A 83 7.74 26.44 0.65
CA GLU A 83 6.68 26.32 -0.35
C GLU A 83 5.41 25.70 0.23
N ARG A 84 4.27 26.10 -0.33
CA ARG A 84 2.98 25.46 -0.10
C ARG A 84 2.80 24.33 -1.09
N HIS A 85 2.69 23.11 -0.58
CA HIS A 85 2.44 21.94 -1.40
C HIS A 85 0.99 21.49 -1.23
N ASN A 86 0.33 21.20 -2.35
CA ASN A 86 -0.97 20.54 -2.38
C ASN A 86 -0.84 19.02 -2.14
N THR A 87 0.36 18.48 -2.39
CA THR A 87 0.76 17.12 -2.06
C THR A 87 1.39 17.09 -0.68
N LEU A 88 1.24 15.94 -0.04
CA LEU A 88 0.96 15.91 1.37
C LEU A 88 2.23 15.96 2.24
N LYS A 89 1.94 16.03 3.53
CA LYS A 89 2.70 16.67 4.57
C LYS A 89 3.12 15.63 5.63
N ALA A 90 4.40 15.23 5.70
CA ALA A 90 4.88 14.13 6.55
C ALA A 90 4.70 14.51 8.00
N ILE A 91 3.89 13.75 8.74
CA ILE A 91 3.66 14.01 10.16
C ILE A 91 4.71 13.24 10.95
N ILE A 92 5.51 14.03 11.63
CA ILE A 92 6.39 13.57 12.68
C ILE A 92 5.56 13.57 13.98
N LEU A 93 5.70 12.57 14.86
CA LEU A 93 5.01 12.51 16.18
C LEU A 93 5.01 13.83 16.98
N CYS A 94 6.01 14.68 16.77
CA CYS A 94 6.09 16.02 17.38
C CYS A 94 5.10 17.06 16.79
N GLY A 95 4.32 16.69 15.77
CA GLY A 95 3.34 17.54 15.09
C GLY A 95 3.91 18.46 14.01
N HIS A 96 5.22 18.42 13.74
CA HIS A 96 5.81 19.22 12.66
C HIS A 96 5.70 18.51 11.33
N ILE A 97 5.43 19.33 10.31
CA ILE A 97 5.07 18.85 8.99
C ILE A 97 6.08 19.33 7.94
N MET A 98 6.41 18.47 6.99
CA MET A 98 7.31 18.77 5.87
C MET A 98 6.73 18.23 4.56
N CYS A 99 7.14 18.78 3.41
CA CYS A 99 6.81 18.14 2.14
C CYS A 99 7.64 16.87 1.93
N ASP A 100 7.08 15.90 1.20
CA ASP A 100 7.69 14.59 0.96
C ASP A 100 9.13 14.69 0.44
N TYR A 101 9.38 15.57 -0.54
CA TYR A 101 10.71 15.77 -1.11
C TYR A 101 11.75 16.22 -0.08
N CYS A 102 11.37 17.18 0.77
CA CYS A 102 12.26 17.67 1.82
C CYS A 102 12.45 16.63 2.92
N PHE A 103 11.40 15.90 3.28
CA PHE A 103 11.48 14.83 4.27
C PHE A 103 12.41 13.70 3.80
N GLU A 104 12.22 13.18 2.58
CA GLU A 104 13.10 12.16 2.01
C GLU A 104 14.56 12.63 1.93
N GLY A 105 14.77 13.85 1.43
CA GLY A 105 16.11 14.44 1.33
C GLY A 105 16.77 14.60 2.69
N TYR A 106 16.00 14.93 3.72
CA TYR A 106 16.47 15.00 5.10
C TYR A 106 16.82 13.62 5.65
N CYS A 107 15.94 12.63 5.52
CA CYS A 107 16.17 11.25 5.96
C CYS A 107 17.42 10.65 5.31
N LYS A 108 17.60 10.84 4.00
CA LYS A 108 18.80 10.37 3.27
C LYS A 108 20.11 10.91 3.83
N LYS A 109 20.10 12.11 4.43
CA LYS A 109 21.30 12.77 4.97
C LYS A 109 21.53 12.50 6.45
N PHE A 110 20.47 12.36 7.24
CA PHE A 110 20.55 12.42 8.69
C PHE A 110 20.07 11.16 9.42
N VAL A 111 19.56 10.16 8.72
CA VAL A 111 19.13 8.91 9.38
C VAL A 111 20.33 8.20 10.01
N LYS A 112 20.14 7.74 11.24
CA LYS A 112 21.09 6.87 11.94
C LYS A 112 20.30 5.88 12.78
N ASN A 113 20.56 4.58 12.62
CA ASN A 113 19.84 3.52 13.34
C ASN A 113 18.31 3.68 13.27
N GLU A 114 17.78 3.93 12.06
CA GLU A 114 16.34 4.13 11.81
C GLU A 114 15.72 5.32 12.55
N GLN A 115 16.54 6.21 13.09
CA GLN A 115 16.11 7.42 13.80
C GLN A 115 16.54 8.68 13.07
N ILE A 116 15.73 9.73 13.21
CA ILE A 116 16.02 11.09 12.76
C ILE A 116 15.68 12.09 13.86
N GLN A 117 16.27 13.28 13.81
CA GLN A 117 15.81 14.41 14.61
C GLN A 117 14.84 15.27 13.80
N CYS A 118 13.77 15.77 14.41
CA CYS A 118 12.89 16.73 13.75
C CYS A 118 13.70 17.96 13.33
N PRO A 119 13.65 18.41 12.06
CA PRO A 119 14.35 19.62 11.64
C PRO A 119 13.88 20.89 12.36
N VAL A 120 12.67 20.88 12.92
CA VAL A 120 12.04 22.02 13.58
C VAL A 120 12.32 22.01 15.09
N CYS A 121 11.92 20.96 15.81
CA CYS A 121 12.04 20.90 17.27
C CYS A 121 13.18 20.00 17.79
N ARG A 122 13.91 19.32 16.90
CA ARG A 122 15.03 18.41 17.23
C ARG A 122 14.68 17.18 18.09
N GLN A 123 13.39 16.95 18.35
CA GLN A 123 12.93 15.71 18.99
C GLN A 123 13.38 14.51 18.18
N LEU A 124 13.81 13.44 18.85
CA LEU A 124 14.22 12.18 18.22
C LEU A 124 12.97 11.38 17.82
N ILE A 125 12.94 10.87 16.59
CA ILE A 125 11.80 10.15 16.00
C ILE A 125 12.31 8.89 15.32
N LEU A 126 11.57 7.79 15.45
CA LEU A 126 11.79 6.60 14.66
C LEU A 126 11.15 6.80 13.28
N LEU A 127 11.81 6.35 12.21
CA LEU A 127 11.24 6.44 10.86
C LEU A 127 9.90 5.70 10.73
N SER A 128 9.66 4.68 11.55
CA SER A 128 8.35 4.01 11.67
C SER A 128 7.23 4.93 12.11
N ASP A 129 7.56 5.98 12.85
CA ASP A 129 6.60 6.92 13.44
C ASP A 129 6.35 8.12 12.52
N ALA A 130 7.11 8.23 11.43
CA ALA A 130 6.85 9.21 10.39
C ALA A 130 5.74 8.69 9.50
N ILE A 131 4.59 9.36 9.55
CA ILE A 131 3.42 8.95 8.79
C ILE A 131 3.50 9.53 7.38
N PRO A 132 3.49 8.67 6.33
CA PRO A 132 3.35 9.10 4.95
C PRO A 132 2.03 9.79 4.70
N THR A 133 2.06 10.63 3.71
CA THR A 133 1.19 11.79 3.67
C THR A 133 -0.14 11.55 3.00
N ASN A 134 -0.14 10.58 2.07
CA ASN A 134 -1.32 9.97 1.49
C ASN A 134 -2.27 9.38 2.55
N ILE A 135 -1.73 8.79 3.61
CA ILE A 135 -2.52 8.09 4.64
C ILE A 135 -3.34 9.08 5.49
N ILE A 136 -2.80 10.27 5.77
CA ILE A 136 -3.47 11.30 6.57
C ILE A 136 -4.68 11.89 5.85
N LEU A 137 -4.58 12.13 4.54
CA LEU A 137 -5.74 12.60 3.77
C LEU A 137 -6.81 11.54 3.63
N GLU A 138 -6.42 10.29 3.39
CA GLU A 138 -7.37 9.19 3.24
C GLU A 138 -8.18 9.04 4.53
N TYR A 139 -7.53 9.06 5.69
CA TYR A 139 -8.22 9.07 6.99
C TYR A 139 -9.18 10.25 7.18
N HIS A 140 -8.76 11.47 6.83
CA HIS A 140 -9.59 12.66 6.97
C HIS A 140 -10.78 12.69 5.99
N ASN A 141 -10.63 12.09 4.80
CA ASN A 141 -11.72 11.99 3.82
C ASN A 141 -12.69 10.84 4.11
N SER A 142 -12.24 9.77 4.78
CA SER A 142 -13.08 8.64 5.17
C SER A 142 -13.87 8.87 6.46
N ASN A 143 -13.46 9.82 7.32
CA ASN A 143 -14.13 10.14 8.59
C ASN A 143 -14.87 11.50 8.60
N LYS A 144 -15.17 12.05 7.42
CA LYS A 144 -16.09 13.19 7.24
C LYS A 144 -17.46 12.70 6.80
#